data_AF-A0A1E4BDE8-F1
#
_entry.id   AF-A0A1E4BDE8-F1
#
_cell.length_a   1.000
_cell.length_b   1.000
_cell.length_c   1.000
_cell.angle_alpha   90.00
_cell.angle_beta   90.00
_cell.angle_gamma   90.00
#
_symmetry.space_group_name_H-M   'P 1'
#
loop_
_entity.id
_entity.type
_entity.pdbx_description
1 polymer ?
#
loop_
_entity_poly.entity_id
_entity_poly.type
_entity_poly.pdbx_seq_one_letter_code
_entity_poly.pdbx_strand_id
1 'polypeptide(L)'
;MLRLPLNLYALALLPVLAWHQATAQDSTYVRGRAVGDSVASATSQVGWFARGLVAGTIAGPFGGWWAVSRAGRPASREVPLRTTTTEGDPEFTRGYADGYRSGERSRRREYAFAGSMVGTAALAVIIVQATHARDKVGGNGPPGDGGPNLVRIPLLRWVIP
;
A
#
# COMPACT_ATOMS: atom_id res chain seq x y z
N MET A 1 -56.04 46.16 -0.81
CA MET A 1 -55.72 44.76 -1.17
C MET A 1 -54.34 44.74 -1.83
N LEU A 2 -53.28 44.45 -1.07
CA LEU A 2 -51.91 44.34 -1.60
C LEU A 2 -51.72 42.96 -2.27
N ARG A 3 -51.57 42.92 -3.59
CA ARG A 3 -51.10 41.73 -4.31
C ARG A 3 -49.58 41.72 -4.25
N LEU A 4 -49.01 40.98 -3.30
CA LEU A 4 -47.58 40.67 -3.29
C LEU A 4 -47.25 39.91 -4.58
N PRO A 5 -46.23 40.32 -5.37
CA PRO A 5 -45.90 39.65 -6.62
C PRO A 5 -45.32 38.27 -6.31
N LEU A 6 -45.87 37.24 -6.96
CA LEU A 6 -45.43 35.84 -6.86
C LEU A 6 -43.89 35.65 -6.96
N ASN A 7 -43.20 36.57 -7.63
CA ASN A 7 -41.76 36.56 -7.82
C ASN A 7 -40.94 36.64 -6.52
N LEU A 8 -41.46 37.26 -5.46
CA LEU A 8 -40.75 37.36 -4.17
C LEU A 8 -40.71 36.01 -3.43
N TYR A 9 -41.75 35.18 -3.56
CA TYR A 9 -41.77 33.85 -2.97
C TYR A 9 -40.84 32.87 -3.69
N ALA A 10 -40.71 32.97 -5.02
CA ALA A 10 -39.79 32.14 -5.79
C ALA A 10 -38.32 32.39 -5.43
N LEU A 11 -37.92 33.65 -5.21
CA LEU A 11 -36.57 34.02 -4.78
C LEU A 11 -36.26 33.57 -3.35
N ALA A 12 -37.25 33.56 -2.46
CA ALA A 12 -37.08 33.11 -1.08
C ALA A 12 -36.90 31.57 -0.96
N LEU A 13 -37.35 30.80 -1.95
CA LEU A 13 -37.25 29.33 -1.96
C LEU A 13 -35.95 28.80 -2.59
N LEU A 14 -35.25 29.61 -3.39
CA LEU A 14 -33.96 29.23 -4.01
C LEU A 14 -32.89 28.77 -2.99
N PRO A 15 -32.69 29.45 -1.84
CA PRO A 15 -31.70 29.01 -0.85
C PRO A 15 -32.06 27.66 -0.24
N VAL A 16 -33.36 27.39 -0.02
CA VAL A 16 -33.86 26.16 0.58
C VAL A 16 -33.73 24.98 -0.39
N LEU A 17 -34.04 25.21 -1.67
CA LEU A 17 -33.82 24.23 -2.75
C LEU A 17 -32.32 23.94 -2.95
N ALA A 18 -31.47 24.96 -2.94
CA ALA A 18 -30.01 24.78 -3.03
C ALA A 18 -29.45 23.99 -1.84
N TRP A 19 -29.95 24.24 -0.63
CA TRP A 19 -29.55 23.49 0.56
C TRP A 19 -29.97 22.01 0.48
N HIS A 20 -31.20 21.74 0.07
CA HIS A 20 -31.67 20.37 -0.10
C HIS A 20 -30.91 19.63 -1.19
N GLN A 21 -30.58 20.29 -2.31
CA GLN A 21 -29.75 19.69 -3.36
C GLN A 21 -28.34 19.37 -2.86
N ALA A 22 -27.69 20.28 -2.11
CA ALA A 22 -26.37 20.04 -1.53
C ALA A 22 -26.35 18.84 -0.57
N THR A 23 -27.38 18.71 0.29
CA THR A 23 -27.46 17.57 1.22
C THR A 23 -27.74 16.24 0.52
N ALA A 24 -28.49 16.25 -0.59
CA ALA A 24 -28.75 15.03 -1.37
C ALA A 24 -27.49 14.55 -2.11
N GLN A 25 -26.74 15.50 -2.67
CA GLN A 25 -25.44 15.30 -3.33
C GLN A 25 -24.40 14.68 -2.39
N ASP A 26 -24.26 15.24 -1.19
CA ASP A 26 -23.37 14.69 -0.16
C ASP A 26 -23.75 13.24 0.21
N SER A 27 -25.05 12.92 0.27
CA SER A 27 -25.52 11.59 0.63
C SER A 27 -25.22 10.52 -0.43
N THR A 28 -25.28 10.87 -1.72
CA THR A 28 -25.01 9.94 -2.83
C THR A 28 -23.52 9.74 -3.04
N TYR A 29 -22.71 10.81 -2.90
CA TYR A 29 -21.25 10.70 -2.88
C TYR A 29 -20.75 9.79 -1.75
N VAL A 30 -21.22 10.00 -0.51
CA VAL A 30 -20.81 9.21 0.66
C VAL A 30 -21.20 7.73 0.48
N ARG A 31 -22.40 7.47 -0.03
CA ARG A 31 -22.86 6.11 -0.33
C ARG A 31 -21.99 5.45 -1.39
N GLY A 32 -21.70 6.16 -2.49
CA GLY A 32 -20.78 5.69 -3.53
C GLY A 32 -19.41 5.32 -2.95
N ARG A 33 -18.85 6.19 -2.11
CA ARG A 33 -17.55 5.98 -1.45
C ARG A 33 -17.52 4.72 -0.59
N ALA A 34 -18.53 4.50 0.24
CA ALA A 34 -18.61 3.30 1.08
C ALA A 34 -18.69 2.01 0.25
N VAL A 35 -19.47 2.03 -0.84
CA VAL A 35 -19.56 0.88 -1.76
C VAL A 35 -18.22 0.65 -2.47
N GLY A 36 -17.58 1.70 -2.96
CA GLY A 36 -16.26 1.61 -3.59
C GLY A 36 -15.19 0.99 -2.67
N ASP A 37 -15.16 1.40 -1.40
CA ASP A 37 -14.21 0.88 -0.41
C ASP A 37 -14.45 -0.61 -0.10
N SER A 38 -15.71 -1.02 0.04
CA SER A 38 -16.05 -2.44 0.26
C SER A 38 -15.68 -3.33 -0.93
N VAL A 39 -15.82 -2.85 -2.17
CA VAL A 39 -15.39 -3.60 -3.36
C VAL A 39 -13.87 -3.67 -3.47
N ALA A 40 -13.15 -2.60 -3.09
CA ALA A 40 -11.69 -2.63 -3.05
C ALA A 40 -11.16 -3.70 -2.09
N SER A 41 -11.89 -3.98 -0.99
CA SER A 41 -11.54 -5.04 -0.03
C SER A 41 -11.59 -6.45 -0.61
N ALA A 42 -12.37 -6.69 -1.66
CA ALA A 42 -12.49 -8.00 -2.32
C ALA A 42 -11.36 -8.29 -3.31
N THR A 43 -10.49 -7.32 -3.62
CA THR A 43 -9.42 -7.49 -4.59
C THR A 43 -8.24 -8.23 -3.96
N SER A 44 -7.74 -9.29 -4.61
CA SER A 44 -6.58 -10.05 -4.11
C SER A 44 -5.32 -9.17 -4.04
N GLN A 45 -4.80 -9.00 -2.82
CA GLN A 45 -3.66 -8.13 -2.49
C GLN A 45 -2.36 -8.90 -2.22
N VAL A 46 -2.37 -10.21 -2.46
CA VAL A 46 -1.27 -11.15 -2.20
C VAL A 46 0.06 -10.68 -2.81
N GLY A 47 0.01 -10.06 -4.00
CA GLY A 47 1.22 -9.55 -4.66
C GLY A 47 1.94 -8.45 -3.87
N TRP A 48 1.23 -7.61 -3.12
CA TRP A 48 1.85 -6.58 -2.29
C TRP A 48 2.43 -7.13 -0.99
N PHE A 49 1.78 -8.15 -0.42
CA PHE A 49 2.36 -8.91 0.69
C PHE A 49 3.69 -9.55 0.30
N ALA A 50 3.75 -10.26 -0.83
CA ALA A 50 4.99 -10.90 -1.30
C ALA A 50 6.11 -9.88 -1.54
N ARG A 51 5.81 -8.72 -2.12
CA ARG A 51 6.78 -7.62 -2.29
C ARG A 51 7.27 -7.07 -0.95
N GLY A 52 6.36 -6.89 0.00
CA GLY A 52 6.70 -6.51 1.37
C GLY A 52 7.66 -7.50 2.00
N LEU A 53 7.34 -8.80 1.91
CA LEU A 53 8.15 -9.88 2.44
C LEU A 53 9.55 -9.87 1.85
N VAL A 54 9.68 -9.89 0.52
CA VAL A 54 11.00 -9.88 -0.14
C VAL A 54 11.81 -8.64 0.26
N ALA A 55 11.19 -7.46 0.27
CA ALA A 55 11.88 -6.24 0.64
C ALA A 55 12.32 -6.26 2.12
N GLY A 56 11.47 -6.76 3.01
CA GLY A 56 11.77 -6.95 4.44
C GLY A 56 12.89 -7.97 4.67
N THR A 57 12.92 -9.07 3.92
CA THR A 57 13.96 -10.09 4.07
C THR A 57 15.32 -9.59 3.57
N ILE A 58 15.37 -8.80 2.50
CA ILE A 58 16.64 -8.34 1.91
C ILE A 58 17.22 -7.14 2.68
N ALA A 59 16.39 -6.16 3.01
CA ALA A 59 16.84 -4.87 3.54
C ALA A 59 16.19 -4.50 4.89
N GLY A 60 15.53 -5.46 5.55
CA GLY A 60 14.90 -5.27 6.84
C GLY A 60 13.83 -4.16 6.81
N PRO A 61 13.76 -3.32 7.86
CA PRO A 61 12.72 -2.30 7.97
C PRO A 61 12.81 -1.23 6.87
N PHE A 62 14.00 -0.95 6.34
CA PHE A 62 14.18 0.01 5.24
C PHE A 62 13.59 -0.50 3.91
N GLY A 63 13.76 -1.79 3.62
CA GLY A 63 13.10 -2.42 2.48
C GLY A 63 11.58 -2.41 2.63
N GLY A 64 11.09 -2.62 3.86
CA GLY A 64 9.69 -2.46 4.21
C GLY A 64 9.10 -1.10 3.88
N TRP A 65 9.78 -0.05 4.34
CA TRP A 65 9.38 1.32 4.06
C TRP A 65 9.30 1.62 2.56
N TRP A 66 10.25 1.10 1.77
CA TRP A 66 10.23 1.24 0.32
C TRP A 66 9.02 0.54 -0.32
N ALA A 67 8.70 -0.68 0.11
CA ALA A 67 7.56 -1.44 -0.40
C ALA A 67 6.23 -0.75 -0.09
N VAL A 68 6.06 -0.24 1.13
CA VAL A 68 4.88 0.53 1.56
C VAL A 68 4.76 1.85 0.78
N SER A 69 5.87 2.56 0.57
CA SER A 69 5.89 3.81 -0.18
C SER A 69 5.49 3.61 -1.65
N ARG A 70 5.95 2.51 -2.28
CA ARG A 70 5.53 2.09 -3.64
C ARG A 70 4.06 1.69 -3.69
N ALA A 71 3.57 0.97 -2.68
CA ALA A 71 2.17 0.54 -2.58
C ALA A 71 1.20 1.72 -2.49
N GLY A 72 1.65 2.84 -1.91
CA GLY A 72 0.88 4.07 -1.79
C GLY A 72 0.72 4.90 -3.07
N ARG A 73 1.39 4.55 -4.17
CA ARG A 73 1.29 5.31 -5.42
C ARG A 73 -0.04 5.01 -6.12
N PRO A 74 -0.62 6.02 -6.81
CA PRO A 74 -1.79 5.78 -7.64
C PRO A 74 -1.43 4.76 -8.72
N ALA A 75 -2.17 3.65 -8.79
CA ALA A 75 -2.08 2.79 -9.96
C ALA A 75 -3.04 3.31 -11.02
N SER A 76 -2.61 3.30 -12.27
CA SER A 76 -3.43 3.61 -13.45
C SER A 76 -4.49 2.53 -13.73
N ARG A 77 -4.83 1.70 -12.75
CA ARG A 77 -5.80 0.62 -12.93
C ARG A 77 -7.18 1.23 -13.07
N GLU A 78 -7.86 0.86 -14.15
CA GLU A 78 -9.26 1.20 -14.34
C GLU A 78 -10.07 0.68 -13.16
N VAL A 79 -10.93 1.56 -12.63
CA VAL A 79 -11.83 1.20 -11.54
C VAL A 79 -12.89 0.27 -12.14
N PRO A 80 -13.05 -0.97 -11.68
CA PRO A 80 -14.12 -1.84 -12.15
C PRO A 80 -15.44 -1.22 -11.68
N LEU A 81 -16.11 -0.50 -12.58
CA LEU A 81 -17.45 0.01 -12.36
C LEU A 81 -18.37 -1.20 -12.38
N ARG A 82 -18.90 -1.58 -11.22
CA ARG A 82 -20.02 -2.52 -11.16
C ARG A 82 -21.22 -1.78 -11.72
N THR A 83 -21.65 -2.19 -12.91
CA THR A 83 -22.88 -1.80 -13.63
C THR A 83 -24.17 -2.23 -12.90
N THR A 84 -24.17 -2.24 -11.57
CA THR A 84 -25.34 -2.59 -10.76
C THR A 84 -26.14 -1.33 -10.45
N THR A 85 -27.00 -0.99 -11.41
CA THR A 85 -28.40 -0.54 -11.21
C THR A 85 -28.69 0.79 -10.48
N THR A 86 -27.70 1.63 -10.19
CA THR A 86 -27.93 3.05 -9.82
C THR A 86 -27.21 4.00 -10.79
N GLU A 87 -27.10 3.57 -12.05
CA GLU A 87 -26.39 4.26 -13.13
C GLU A 87 -27.21 5.42 -13.69
N GLY A 88 -26.87 6.62 -13.25
CA GLY A 88 -27.39 7.88 -13.75
C GLY A 88 -26.87 9.06 -12.94
N ASP A 89 -26.52 8.83 -11.67
CA ASP A 89 -25.98 9.87 -10.80
C ASP A 89 -24.44 9.99 -10.96
N PRO A 90 -23.93 11.10 -11.54
CA PRO A 90 -22.49 11.33 -11.66
C PRO A 90 -21.78 11.44 -10.31
N GLU A 91 -22.48 11.80 -9.22
CA GLU A 91 -21.87 11.96 -7.91
C GLU A 91 -21.61 10.65 -7.19
N PHE A 92 -22.56 9.71 -7.31
CA PHE A 92 -22.34 8.33 -6.86
C PHE A 92 -21.12 7.72 -7.54
N THR A 93 -20.98 7.92 -8.86
CA THR A 93 -19.86 7.41 -9.66
C THR A 93 -18.52 8.00 -9.20
N ARG A 94 -18.47 9.31 -8.91
CA ARG A 94 -17.29 9.97 -8.33
C ARG A 94 -16.96 9.40 -6.95
N GLY A 95 -17.95 9.30 -6.07
CA GLY A 95 -17.80 8.72 -4.73
C GLY A 95 -17.26 7.29 -4.79
N TYR A 96 -17.82 6.45 -5.65
CA TYR A 96 -17.37 5.07 -5.86
C TYR A 96 -15.92 4.97 -6.31
N ALA A 97 -15.52 5.77 -7.32
CA ALA A 97 -14.15 5.78 -7.80
C ALA A 97 -13.16 6.23 -6.71
N ASP A 98 -13.53 7.23 -5.91
CA ASP A 98 -12.71 7.71 -4.80
C ASP A 98 -12.59 6.68 -3.67
N GLY A 99 -13.71 6.07 -3.29
CA GLY A 99 -13.77 5.00 -2.30
C GLY A 99 -12.92 3.80 -2.71
N TYR A 100 -13.07 3.35 -3.95
CA TYR A 100 -12.30 2.23 -4.48
C TYR A 100 -10.80 2.51 -4.49
N ARG A 101 -10.37 3.66 -5.02
CA ARG A 101 -8.94 4.02 -5.10
C ARG A 101 -8.32 4.22 -3.72
N SER A 102 -9.05 4.84 -2.79
CA SER A 102 -8.55 5.09 -1.44
C SER A 102 -8.45 3.78 -0.64
N GLY A 103 -9.49 2.93 -0.69
CA GLY A 103 -9.49 1.60 -0.10
C GLY A 103 -8.38 0.72 -0.65
N GLU A 104 -8.22 0.67 -1.97
CA GLU A 104 -7.20 -0.15 -2.61
C GLU A 104 -5.78 0.29 -2.19
N ARG A 105 -5.49 1.60 -2.17
CA ARG A 105 -4.19 2.12 -1.70
C ARG A 105 -3.93 1.80 -0.24
N SER A 106 -4.92 1.96 0.62
CA SER A 106 -4.81 1.68 2.05
C SER A 106 -4.43 0.23 2.28
N ARG A 107 -5.18 -0.69 1.66
CA ARG A 107 -4.92 -2.13 1.73
C ARG A 107 -3.56 -2.51 1.17
N ARG A 108 -3.13 -1.92 0.04
CA ARG A 108 -1.82 -2.25 -0.55
C ARG A 108 -0.68 -1.92 0.40
N ARG A 109 -0.80 -0.80 1.12
CA ARG A 109 0.15 -0.41 2.17
C ARG A 109 0.12 -1.39 3.34
N GLU A 110 -1.07 -1.77 3.80
CA GLU A 110 -1.26 -2.72 4.89
C GLU A 110 -0.62 -4.08 4.57
N TYR A 111 -0.90 -4.66 3.40
CA TYR A 111 -0.30 -5.94 2.98
C TYR A 111 1.21 -5.84 2.76
N ALA A 112 1.71 -4.76 2.15
CA ALA A 112 3.15 -4.54 2.00
C ALA A 112 3.86 -4.39 3.34
N PHE A 113 3.22 -3.73 4.31
CA PHE A 113 3.74 -3.57 5.66
C PHE A 113 3.76 -4.91 6.40
N ALA A 114 2.65 -5.64 6.40
CA ALA A 114 2.55 -6.96 7.02
C ALA A 114 3.59 -7.94 6.44
N GLY A 115 3.73 -7.98 5.11
CA GLY A 115 4.76 -8.76 4.44
C GLY A 115 6.16 -8.37 4.92
N SER A 116 6.44 -7.07 4.99
CA SER A 116 7.75 -6.58 5.45
C SER A 116 8.08 -6.94 6.89
N MET A 117 7.10 -6.90 7.80
CA MET A 117 7.32 -7.33 9.18
C MET A 117 7.74 -8.79 9.23
N VAL A 118 7.05 -9.66 8.49
CA VAL A 118 7.39 -11.07 8.39
C VAL A 118 8.79 -11.26 7.77
N GLY A 119 9.10 -10.55 6.70
CA GLY A 119 10.42 -10.62 6.05
C GLY A 119 11.56 -10.16 6.96
N THR A 120 11.35 -9.06 7.70
CA THR A 120 12.34 -8.53 8.65
C THR A 120 12.58 -9.50 9.80
N ALA A 121 11.51 -10.12 10.33
CA ALA A 121 11.64 -11.15 11.35
C ALA A 121 12.42 -12.37 10.84
N ALA A 122 12.15 -12.82 9.61
CA ALA A 122 12.90 -13.91 8.98
C ALA A 122 14.39 -13.57 8.84
N LEU A 123 14.71 -12.35 8.40
CA LEU A 123 16.10 -11.86 8.33
C LEU A 123 16.78 -11.90 9.70
N ALA A 124 16.11 -11.44 10.76
CA ALA A 124 16.66 -11.47 12.11
C ALA A 124 16.98 -12.90 12.57
N VAL A 125 16.09 -13.86 12.31
CA VAL A 125 16.32 -15.28 12.62
C VAL A 125 17.54 -15.82 11.87
N ILE A 126 17.69 -15.49 10.58
CA ILE A 126 18.84 -15.92 9.78
C ILE A 126 20.14 -15.36 10.36
N ILE A 127 20.16 -14.08 10.75
CA ILE A 127 21.34 -13.44 11.36
C ILE A 127 21.70 -14.12 12.68
N VAL A 128 20.73 -14.37 13.57
CA VAL A 128 20.94 -15.03 14.87
C VAL A 128 21.45 -16.47 14.68
N GLN A 129 20.90 -17.23 13.73
CA GLN A 129 21.42 -18.56 13.44
C GLN A 129 22.84 -18.52 12.87
N ALA A 130 23.15 -17.55 12.01
CA ALA A 130 24.49 -17.37 11.47
C ALA A 130 25.52 -17.03 12.56
N THR A 131 25.16 -16.23 13.57
CA THR A 131 26.05 -15.94 14.71
C THR A 131 26.26 -17.19 15.57
N HIS A 132 25.20 -17.94 15.90
CA HIS A 132 25.35 -19.18 16.67
C HIS A 132 26.11 -20.28 15.91
N ALA A 133 26.02 -20.32 14.58
CA ALA A 133 26.81 -21.24 13.77
C ALA A 133 28.31 -20.86 13.78
N ARG A 134 28.65 -19.58 13.80
CA ARG A 134 30.04 -19.12 13.93
C ARG A 134 30.64 -19.49 15.28
N ASP A 135 29.88 -19.39 16.36
CA ASP A 135 30.35 -19.76 17.70
C ASP A 135 30.66 -21.26 17.82
N LYS A 136 29.97 -22.11 17.04
CA LYS A 136 30.26 -23.56 16.97
C LYS A 136 31.48 -23.92 16.11
N VAL A 137 31.90 -23.06 15.19
CA VAL A 137 33.09 -23.28 14.34
C VAL A 137 34.37 -22.73 14.98
N GLY A 138 34.27 -21.75 15.89
CA GLY A 138 35.42 -21.22 16.64
C GLY A 138 35.93 -22.11 17.79
N GLY A 139 35.24 -23.21 18.09
CA GLY A 139 35.51 -24.06 19.26
C GLY A 139 36.41 -25.28 19.04
N ASN A 140 37.03 -25.46 17.87
CA ASN A 140 37.96 -26.56 17.59
C ASN A 140 39.28 -26.05 17.00
N GLY A 141 40.04 -25.31 17.79
CA GLY A 141 41.48 -25.18 17.57
C GLY A 141 42.21 -26.29 18.34
N PRO A 142 43.00 -27.17 17.69
CA PRO A 142 44.00 -27.94 18.42
C PRO A 142 45.07 -26.99 19.00
N PRO A 143 45.67 -27.30 20.17
CA PRO A 143 46.75 -26.49 20.70
C PRO A 143 48.03 -26.77 19.90
N GLY A 144 48.57 -25.75 19.25
CA GLY A 144 49.90 -25.80 18.63
C GLY A 144 49.92 -25.41 17.16
N ASP A 145 50.31 -24.18 16.89
CA ASP A 145 51.60 -23.85 16.23
C ASP A 145 51.50 -22.51 15.52
N GLY A 146 52.38 -21.60 15.94
CA GLY A 146 52.47 -20.25 15.40
C GLY A 146 52.90 -20.25 13.94
N GLY A 147 52.21 -19.43 13.14
CA GLY A 147 52.67 -19.04 11.82
C GLY A 147 51.70 -18.03 11.18
N PRO A 148 52.14 -16.81 10.83
CA PRO A 148 51.30 -15.90 10.06
C PRO A 148 51.09 -16.47 8.66
N ASN A 149 49.93 -17.07 8.43
CA ASN A 149 49.54 -17.55 7.12
C ASN A 149 49.13 -16.34 6.26
N LEU A 150 50.13 -15.72 5.63
CA LEU A 150 49.97 -14.81 4.50
C LEU A 150 49.14 -15.53 3.44
N VAL A 151 47.85 -15.19 3.36
CA VAL A 151 46.98 -15.60 2.27
C VAL A 151 47.62 -15.13 0.97
N ARG A 152 48.29 -16.05 0.26
CA ARG A 152 48.74 -15.86 -1.11
C ARG A 152 47.52 -15.54 -1.95
N ILE A 153 47.35 -14.27 -2.29
CA ILE A 153 46.44 -13.81 -3.32
C ILE A 153 47.00 -14.35 -4.65
N PRO A 154 46.33 -15.27 -5.36
CA PRO A 154 46.71 -15.56 -6.73
C PRO A 154 46.37 -14.32 -7.57
N LEU A 155 47.41 -13.55 -7.89
CA LEU A 155 47.41 -12.54 -8.95
C LEU A 155 46.84 -13.16 -10.23
N LEU A 156 45.59 -12.82 -10.55
CA LEU A 156 45.02 -13.00 -11.88
C LEU A 156 45.80 -12.10 -12.85
N ARG A 157 46.86 -12.68 -13.39
CA ARG A 157 47.68 -12.15 -14.46
C ARG A 157 46.81 -12.02 -15.70
N TRP A 158 46.46 -10.79 -16.04
CA TRP A 158 46.01 -10.41 -17.37
C TRP A 158 47.02 -10.94 -18.41
N VAL A 159 46.54 -11.74 -19.35
CA VAL A 159 47.23 -12.02 -20.61
C VAL A 159 46.20 -11.84 -21.72
N ILE A 160 46.23 -10.65 -22.32
CA ILE A 160 45.83 -10.35 -23.70
C ILE A 160 47.18 -10.26 -24.46
N PRO A 161 47.34 -10.98 -25.57
CA PRO A 161 46.98 -10.43 -26.88
C PRO A 161 45.92 -11.25 -27.62
#